data_AF-A0A7S1X1Z6-F1
#
_entry.id   AF-A0A7S1X1Z6-F1
#
_cell.length_a   1.000
_cell.length_b   1.000
_cell.length_c   1.000
_cell.angle_alpha   90.00
_cell.angle_beta   90.00
_cell.angle_gamma   90.00
#
_symmetry.space_group_name_H-M   'P 1'
#
loop_
_entity.id
_entity.type
_entity.pdbx_description
1 polymer ?
#
loop_
_entity_poly.entity_id
_entity_poly.type
_entity_poly.pdbx_seq_one_letter_code
_entity_poly.pdbx_strand_id
1 'polypeptide(L)'
;GAASKLCDIAIQDSIVTGKKARQALIERGGNEAALRGKELSLASVKLRINEEHLNKLRLLYKRHGPPGATESAFLRAAFCLMVRYNALQGGSCHGGGMQAALTEEAFDVLHDRMGATVECFASPLNCFWGRFCSAFPDTDGPFGSLGSFFSFRPR
;
A
#
# COMPACT_ATOMS: atom_id res chain seq x y z
N GLY A 1 25.28 13.46 -14.15
CA GLY A 1 24.85 14.88 -13.98
C GLY A 1 23.41 15.16 -14.37
N ALA A 2 22.77 14.42 -15.30
CA ALA A 2 21.37 14.66 -15.70
C ALA A 2 20.41 13.48 -15.43
N ALA A 3 20.93 12.25 -15.27
CA ALA A 3 20.11 11.06 -15.05
C ALA A 3 19.45 10.99 -13.66
N SER A 4 19.98 11.70 -12.65
CA SER A 4 19.41 11.67 -11.29
C SER A 4 18.09 12.43 -11.19
N LYS A 5 17.86 13.46 -12.02
CA LYS A 5 16.62 14.26 -11.97
C LYS A 5 15.42 13.59 -12.64
N LEU A 6 15.62 12.52 -13.42
CA LEU A 6 14.55 11.83 -14.14
C LEU A 6 13.86 10.72 -13.32
N CYS A 7 14.38 10.40 -12.12
CA CYS A 7 13.93 9.26 -11.32
C CYS A 7 13.40 9.65 -9.93
N ASP A 8 13.26 10.94 -9.65
CA ASP A 8 12.72 11.41 -8.38
C ASP A 8 11.20 11.52 -8.47
N ILE A 9 10.52 10.83 -7.55
CA ILE A 9 9.06 10.89 -7.44
C ILE A 9 8.71 12.21 -6.76
N ALA A 10 7.95 13.06 -7.46
CA ALA A 10 7.41 14.27 -6.86
C ALA A 10 6.22 13.90 -5.96
N ILE A 11 6.22 14.43 -4.73
CA ILE A 11 5.16 14.25 -3.75
C ILE A 11 4.56 15.61 -3.39
N GLN A 12 3.23 15.67 -3.38
CA GLN A 12 2.49 16.87 -2.98
C GLN A 12 1.29 16.49 -2.14
N ASP A 13 0.87 17.42 -1.28
CA ASP A 13 -0.37 17.28 -0.54
C ASP A 13 -1.56 17.30 -1.49
N SER A 14 -2.55 16.46 -1.18
CA SER A 14 -3.81 16.39 -1.90
C SER A 14 -4.96 16.23 -0.91
N ILE A 15 -6.08 16.89 -1.20
CA ILE A 15 -7.30 16.77 -0.41
C ILE A 15 -8.36 16.13 -1.28
N VAL A 16 -8.99 15.06 -0.78
CA VAL A 16 -10.13 14.44 -1.45
C VAL A 16 -11.33 15.39 -1.30
N THR A 17 -11.91 15.82 -2.42
CA THR A 17 -13.03 16.77 -2.45
C THR A 17 -14.26 16.20 -3.15
N GLY A 18 -15.42 16.86 -2.98
CA GLY A 18 -16.67 16.53 -3.68
C GLY A 18 -17.31 15.20 -3.28
N LYS A 19 -17.99 14.52 -4.21
CA LYS A 19 -18.68 13.24 -3.94
C LYS A 19 -17.74 12.15 -3.39
N LYS A 20 -16.47 12.18 -3.80
CA LYS A 20 -15.43 11.25 -3.32
C LYS A 20 -15.03 11.49 -1.88
N ALA A 21 -15.09 12.74 -1.40
CA ALA A 21 -14.82 13.09 -0.01
C ALA A 21 -15.86 12.46 0.93
N ARG A 22 -17.14 12.55 0.55
CA ARG A 22 -18.23 11.96 1.32
C ARG A 22 -18.11 10.43 1.41
N GLN A 23 -17.77 9.77 0.31
CA GLN A 23 -17.56 8.32 0.29
C GLN A 23 -16.39 7.92 1.20
N ALA A 24 -15.24 8.61 1.09
CA ALA A 24 -14.07 8.35 1.93
C ALA A 24 -14.35 8.58 3.42
N LEU A 25 -15.14 9.60 3.77
CA LEU A 25 -15.60 9.83 5.14
C LEU A 25 -16.48 8.69 5.65
N ILE A 26 -17.45 8.23 4.85
CA ILE A 26 -18.34 7.12 5.24
C ILE A 26 -17.55 5.83 5.46
N GLU A 27 -16.66 5.48 4.54
CA GLU A 27 -15.82 4.28 4.63
C GLU A 27 -14.89 4.28 5.85
N ARG A 28 -14.57 5.47 6.41
CA ARG A 28 -13.68 5.64 7.56
C ARG A 28 -14.35 6.24 8.78
N GLY A 29 -15.65 5.97 8.94
CA GLY A 29 -16.37 6.32 10.17
C GLY A 29 -16.42 7.82 10.48
N GLY A 30 -16.36 8.68 9.47
CA GLY A 30 -16.45 10.14 9.60
C GLY A 30 -15.14 10.84 9.96
N ASN A 31 -13.99 10.16 9.95
CA ASN A 31 -12.70 10.77 10.29
C ASN A 31 -12.24 11.75 9.18
N GLU A 32 -12.12 13.04 9.50
CA GLU A 32 -11.64 14.06 8.55
C GLU A 32 -10.22 13.81 8.02
N ALA A 33 -9.38 13.05 8.75
CA ALA A 33 -8.08 12.61 8.25
C ALA A 33 -8.18 11.75 6.99
N ALA A 34 -9.34 11.10 6.76
CA ALA A 34 -9.63 10.34 5.53
C ALA A 34 -9.60 11.19 4.27
N LEU A 35 -9.74 12.52 4.40
CA LEU A 35 -9.68 13.46 3.29
C LEU A 35 -8.24 13.83 2.92
N ARG A 36 -7.26 13.57 3.80
CA ARG A 36 -5.85 13.88 3.57
C ARG A 36 -5.19 12.77 2.76
N GLY A 37 -4.56 13.17 1.67
CA GLY A 37 -3.78 12.27 0.83
C GLY A 37 -2.54 12.92 0.28
N LYS A 38 -1.73 12.11 -0.38
CA LYS A 38 -0.59 12.56 -1.17
C LYS A 38 -0.82 12.19 -2.63
N GLU A 39 -0.39 13.07 -3.52
CA GLU A 39 -0.24 12.75 -4.92
C GLU A 39 1.23 12.48 -5.20
N LEU A 40 1.53 11.27 -5.70
CA LEU A 40 2.85 10.87 -6.17
C LEU A 40 2.84 10.96 -7.70
N SER A 41 3.86 11.58 -8.28
CA SER A 41 3.96 11.76 -9.73
C SER A 41 5.36 11.53 -10.27
N LEU A 42 5.41 10.94 -11.45
CA LEU A 42 6.61 10.75 -12.25
C LEU A 42 6.24 10.86 -13.73
N ALA A 43 6.90 11.77 -14.45
CA ALA A 43 6.55 12.13 -15.82
C ALA A 43 5.04 12.46 -15.96
N SER A 44 4.30 11.74 -16.80
CA SER A 44 2.86 11.92 -17.02
C SER A 44 1.98 11.14 -16.03
N VAL A 45 2.55 10.21 -15.25
CA VAL A 45 1.79 9.34 -14.36
C VAL A 45 1.60 10.02 -13.01
N LYS A 46 0.33 10.12 -12.58
CA LYS A 46 -0.08 10.69 -11.29
C LYS A 46 -0.95 9.70 -10.54
N LEU A 47 -0.62 9.46 -9.28
CA LEU A 47 -1.31 8.50 -8.43
C LEU A 47 -1.61 9.15 -7.09
N ARG A 48 -2.77 8.83 -6.51
CA ARG A 48 -3.20 9.35 -5.22
C ARG A 48 -3.27 8.23 -4.20
N ILE A 49 -2.83 8.53 -2.99
CA ILE A 49 -2.85 7.62 -1.85
C ILE A 49 -3.26 8.43 -0.62
N ASN A 50 -4.08 7.85 0.26
CA ASN A 50 -4.35 8.51 1.54
C ASN A 50 -3.10 8.51 2.43
N GLU A 51 -3.03 9.45 3.36
CA GLU A 51 -1.84 9.64 4.19
C GLU A 51 -1.57 8.43 5.11
N GLU A 52 -2.60 7.78 5.63
CA GLU A 52 -2.48 6.60 6.49
C GLU A 52 -1.84 5.40 5.77
N HIS A 53 -2.27 5.11 4.54
CA HIS A 53 -1.69 4.04 3.71
C HIS A 53 -0.26 4.37 3.31
N LEU A 54 0.06 5.63 2.99
CA LEU A 54 1.45 5.99 2.69
C LEU A 54 2.34 5.81 3.93
N ASN A 55 1.84 6.18 5.11
CA ASN A 55 2.54 5.98 6.37
C ASN A 55 2.71 4.50 6.70
N LYS A 56 1.67 3.67 6.48
CA LYS A 56 1.75 2.21 6.57
C LYS A 56 2.83 1.63 5.65
N LEU A 57 2.83 2.02 4.36
CA LEU A 57 3.85 1.59 3.42
C LEU A 57 5.25 2.02 3.88
N ARG A 58 5.40 3.22 4.46
CA ARG A 58 6.67 3.68 5.02
C ARG A 58 7.13 2.83 6.20
N LEU A 59 6.22 2.42 7.08
CA LEU A 59 6.52 1.52 8.21
C LEU A 59 6.93 0.12 7.72
N LEU A 60 6.19 -0.44 6.76
CA LEU A 60 6.52 -1.72 6.15
C LEU A 60 7.89 -1.67 5.45
N TYR A 61 8.16 -0.60 4.70
CA TYR A 61 9.43 -0.42 4.00
C TYR A 61 10.61 -0.24 4.96
N LYS A 62 10.44 0.48 6.08
CA LYS A 62 11.46 0.56 7.13
C LYS A 62 11.76 -0.79 7.77
N ARG A 63 10.75 -1.67 7.87
CA ARG A 63 10.86 -2.99 8.51
C ARG A 63 11.45 -4.06 7.58
N HIS A 64 11.08 -4.04 6.29
CA HIS A 64 11.37 -5.13 5.35
C HIS A 64 12.24 -4.71 4.16
N GLY A 65 12.34 -3.40 3.89
CA GLY A 65 13.14 -2.87 2.81
C GLY A 65 14.65 -2.92 3.10
N PRO A 66 15.48 -2.51 2.13
CA PRO A 66 16.91 -2.47 2.30
C PRO A 66 17.33 -1.58 3.48
N PRO A 67 18.29 -2.01 4.32
CA PRO A 67 18.76 -1.20 5.44
C PRO A 67 19.40 0.11 4.94
N GLY A 68 19.13 1.22 5.63
CA GLY A 68 19.67 2.53 5.25
C GLY A 68 19.08 3.13 3.97
N ALA A 69 17.97 2.60 3.47
CA ALA A 69 17.32 3.16 2.29
C ALA A 69 16.84 4.61 2.51
N THR A 70 17.02 5.44 1.49
CA THR A 70 16.64 6.85 1.51
C THR A 70 15.14 7.04 1.29
N GLU A 71 14.61 8.22 1.64
CA GLU A 71 13.21 8.56 1.34
C GLU A 71 12.92 8.49 -0.17
N SER A 72 13.86 8.91 -1.02
CA SER A 72 13.74 8.78 -2.48
C SER A 72 13.65 7.32 -2.95
N ALA A 73 14.36 6.39 -2.28
CA ALA A 73 14.24 4.96 -2.56
C ALA A 73 12.88 4.39 -2.14
N PHE A 74 12.38 4.79 -0.97
CA PHE A 74 11.03 4.46 -0.51
C PHE A 74 9.96 4.96 -1.50
N LEU A 75 10.01 6.23 -1.89
CA LEU A 75 9.02 6.83 -2.79
C LEU A 75 9.00 6.12 -4.16
N ARG A 76 10.15 5.74 -4.71
CA ARG A 76 10.21 4.92 -5.93
C ARG A 76 9.54 3.56 -5.74
N ALA A 77 9.85 2.85 -4.66
CA ALA A 77 9.24 1.55 -4.38
C ALA A 77 7.71 1.66 -4.21
N ALA A 78 7.25 2.66 -3.46
CA ALA A 78 5.83 2.92 -3.26
C ALA A 78 5.13 3.28 -4.57
N PHE A 79 5.76 4.11 -5.41
CA PHE A 79 5.24 4.47 -6.72
C PHE A 79 5.09 3.25 -7.64
N CYS A 80 6.13 2.40 -7.75
CA CYS A 80 6.07 1.16 -8.53
C CYS A 80 4.95 0.23 -8.07
N LEU A 81 4.80 0.05 -6.75
CA LEU A 81 3.71 -0.72 -6.16
C LEU A 81 2.35 -0.16 -6.56
N MET A 82 2.14 1.15 -6.42
CA MET A 82 0.85 1.76 -6.75
C MET A 82 0.55 1.67 -8.25
N VAL A 83 1.54 1.87 -9.11
CA VAL A 83 1.39 1.67 -10.57
C VAL A 83 0.94 0.24 -10.85
N ARG A 84 1.57 -0.77 -10.22
CA ARG A 84 1.23 -2.19 -10.39
C ARG A 84 -0.21 -2.48 -10.00
N TYR A 85 -0.64 -2.04 -8.81
CA TYR A 85 -2.01 -2.27 -8.34
C TYR A 85 -3.06 -1.42 -9.07
N ASN A 86 -2.70 -0.25 -9.57
CA ASN A 86 -3.57 0.54 -10.45
C ASN A 86 -3.76 -0.16 -11.81
N ALA A 87 -2.70 -0.73 -12.38
CA ALA A 87 -2.77 -1.51 -13.61
C ALA A 87 -3.60 -2.79 -13.46
N LEU A 88 -3.44 -3.52 -12.33
CA LEU A 88 -4.25 -4.70 -12.02
C LEU A 88 -5.75 -4.38 -11.98
N GLN A 89 -6.13 -3.17 -11.57
CA GLN A 89 -7.53 -2.71 -11.52
C GLN A 89 -8.01 -2.08 -12.83
N GLY A 90 -7.30 -2.30 -13.94
CA GLY A 90 -7.67 -1.75 -15.25
C GLY A 90 -7.53 -0.23 -15.34
N GLY A 91 -6.68 0.38 -14.52
CA GLY A 91 -6.47 1.83 -14.48
C GLY A 91 -7.59 2.61 -13.77
N SER A 92 -8.54 1.90 -13.13
CA SER A 92 -9.54 2.54 -12.30
C SER A 92 -8.90 3.11 -11.03
N CYS A 93 -9.14 4.39 -10.77
CA CYS A 93 -8.79 5.02 -9.49
C CYS A 93 -9.65 4.54 -8.30
N HIS A 94 -10.67 3.71 -8.56
CA HIS A 94 -11.47 3.08 -7.52
C HIS A 94 -10.72 1.85 -7.04
N GLY A 95 -9.90 2.04 -6.00
CA GLY A 95 -9.33 0.95 -5.22
C GLY A 95 -10.42 0.05 -4.65
N GLY A 96 -10.16 -1.26 -4.49
CA GLY A 96 -10.97 -2.13 -3.64
C GLY A 96 -12.09 -2.92 -4.32
N GLY A 97 -12.14 -2.96 -5.65
CA GLY A 97 -13.18 -3.70 -6.39
C GLY A 97 -13.01 -5.22 -6.45
N MET A 98 -11.85 -5.77 -6.05
CA MET A 98 -11.54 -7.19 -6.25
C MET A 98 -11.35 -8.00 -4.97
N GLN A 99 -11.05 -7.37 -3.83
CA GLN A 99 -10.83 -8.06 -2.55
C GLN A 99 -11.22 -7.14 -1.38
N ALA A 100 -11.87 -7.71 -0.36
CA ALA A 100 -12.17 -7.06 0.91
C ALA A 100 -11.22 -7.59 2.00
N ALA A 101 -10.69 -6.68 2.83
CA ALA A 101 -9.99 -7.07 4.05
C ALA A 101 -11.01 -7.39 5.15
N LEU A 102 -10.65 -8.28 6.07
CA LEU A 102 -11.39 -8.45 7.32
C LEU A 102 -11.24 -7.20 8.20
N THR A 103 -12.13 -7.03 9.17
CA THR A 103 -11.98 -5.95 10.17
C THR A 103 -10.81 -6.27 11.12
N GLU A 104 -10.30 -5.26 11.80
CA GLU A 104 -9.20 -5.43 12.77
C GLU A 104 -9.59 -6.39 13.89
N GLU A 105 -10.84 -6.33 14.37
CA GLU A 105 -11.34 -7.22 15.43
C GLU A 105 -11.38 -8.68 14.98
N ALA A 106 -11.69 -8.93 13.70
CA ALA A 106 -11.65 -10.28 13.14
C ALA A 106 -10.21 -10.81 13.06
N PHE A 107 -9.25 -9.95 12.69
CA PHE A 107 -7.83 -10.32 12.72
C PHE A 107 -7.33 -10.59 14.15
N ASP A 108 -7.74 -9.80 15.14
CA ASP A 108 -7.40 -10.02 16.55
C ASP A 108 -7.90 -11.38 17.03
N VAL A 109 -9.14 -11.76 16.69
CA VAL A 109 -9.67 -13.09 17.03
C VAL A 109 -8.87 -14.21 16.36
N LEU A 110 -8.49 -14.06 15.09
CA LEU A 110 -7.67 -15.04 14.38
C LEU A 110 -6.29 -15.20 15.02
N HIS A 111 -5.69 -14.10 15.46
CA HIS A 111 -4.43 -14.12 16.18
C HIS A 111 -4.58 -14.80 17.55
N ASP A 112 -5.51 -14.34 18.38
CA ASP A 112 -5.62 -14.76 19.78
C ASP A 112 -6.17 -16.17 19.96
N ARG A 113 -7.04 -16.62 19.04
CA ARG A 113 -7.68 -17.94 19.12
C ARG A 113 -6.99 -19.00 18.26
N MET A 114 -6.34 -18.61 17.16
CA MET A 114 -5.75 -19.56 16.22
C MET A 114 -4.24 -19.38 16.01
N GLY A 115 -3.62 -18.37 16.64
CA GLY A 115 -2.20 -18.07 16.47
C GLY A 115 -1.84 -17.60 15.06
N ALA A 116 -2.82 -17.07 14.31
CA ALA A 116 -2.58 -16.59 12.95
C ALA A 116 -1.67 -15.35 12.97
N THR A 117 -0.61 -15.37 12.15
CA THR A 117 0.40 -14.28 12.09
C THR A 117 0.80 -13.92 10.66
N VAL A 118 0.23 -14.60 9.66
CA VAL A 118 0.55 -14.41 8.23
C VAL A 118 -0.72 -14.48 7.41
N GLU A 119 -0.92 -13.52 6.52
CA GLU A 119 -2.00 -13.55 5.54
C GLU A 119 -1.55 -14.28 4.27
N CYS A 120 -2.30 -15.30 3.85
CA CYS A 120 -2.00 -16.06 2.64
C CYS A 120 -2.29 -15.26 1.35
N PHE A 121 -3.22 -14.32 1.38
CA PHE A 121 -3.57 -13.50 0.22
C PHE A 121 -3.77 -12.06 0.66
N ALA A 122 -2.75 -11.23 0.46
CA ALA A 122 -2.82 -9.81 0.72
C ALA A 122 -1.93 -9.01 -0.23
N SER A 123 -1.85 -7.72 0.04
CA SER A 123 -0.99 -6.72 -0.58
C SER A 123 -0.40 -5.83 0.51
N PRO A 124 0.67 -5.08 0.22
CA PRO A 124 1.16 -4.09 1.19
C PRO A 124 0.13 -3.00 1.53
N LEU A 125 -0.89 -2.79 0.68
CA LEU A 125 -1.96 -1.83 0.91
C LEU A 125 -2.95 -2.32 1.97
N ASN A 126 -3.30 -3.61 1.98
CA ASN A 126 -4.36 -4.15 2.84
C ASN A 126 -3.88 -5.12 3.93
N CYS A 127 -2.60 -5.48 4.01
CA CYS A 127 -2.11 -6.42 5.01
C CYS A 127 -2.27 -5.92 6.46
N PHE A 128 -2.51 -6.83 7.39
CA PHE A 128 -2.69 -6.54 8.80
C PHE A 128 -1.39 -6.76 9.59
N TRP A 129 -0.80 -7.96 9.56
CA TRP A 129 0.37 -8.28 10.40
C TRP A 129 1.72 -7.82 9.80
N GLY A 130 1.72 -7.33 8.56
CA GLY A 130 2.92 -6.88 7.86
C GLY A 130 3.83 -8.00 7.33
N ARG A 131 3.48 -9.27 7.53
CA ARG A 131 4.04 -10.43 6.82
C ARG A 131 2.92 -11.17 6.12
N PHE A 132 3.02 -11.33 4.81
CA PHE A 132 1.92 -11.85 3.99
C PHE A 132 2.44 -12.41 2.68
N CYS A 133 1.68 -13.31 2.06
CA CYS A 133 1.88 -13.68 0.67
C CYS A 133 1.13 -12.70 -0.25
N SER A 134 1.69 -12.41 -1.43
CA SER A 134 1.11 -11.48 -2.39
C SER A 134 1.33 -11.91 -3.85
N ALA A 135 0.62 -11.24 -4.77
CA ALA A 135 0.67 -11.53 -6.19
C ALA A 135 1.96 -11.04 -6.87
N PHE A 136 2.61 -10.00 -6.34
CA PHE A 136 3.71 -9.30 -7.01
C PHE A 136 4.96 -9.22 -6.12
N PRO A 137 5.73 -10.32 -5.99
CA PRO A 137 6.92 -10.34 -5.13
C PRO A 137 7.94 -9.25 -5.49
N ASP A 138 8.03 -8.87 -6.77
CA ASP A 138 8.96 -7.86 -7.28
C ASP A 138 8.66 -6.44 -6.77
N THR A 139 7.39 -6.08 -6.59
CA THR A 139 7.00 -4.77 -6.05
C THR A 139 6.70 -4.80 -4.56
N ASP A 140 6.23 -5.95 -4.04
CA ASP A 140 5.68 -6.06 -2.69
C ASP A 140 6.72 -6.57 -1.68
N GLY A 141 7.79 -7.21 -2.15
CA GLY A 141 8.87 -7.76 -1.32
C GLY A 141 9.46 -6.74 -0.34
N PRO A 142 9.84 -5.52 -0.78
CA PRO A 142 10.33 -4.47 0.12
C PRO A 142 9.34 -4.04 1.21
N PHE A 143 8.07 -4.45 1.12
CA PHE A 143 7.01 -4.12 2.06
C PHE A 143 6.50 -5.33 2.87
N GLY A 144 7.22 -6.45 2.86
CA GLY A 144 6.91 -7.61 3.71
C GLY A 144 6.23 -8.78 3.01
N SER A 145 6.15 -8.77 1.67
CA SER A 145 5.68 -9.94 0.91
C SER A 145 6.64 -11.13 1.05
N LEU A 146 6.06 -12.30 1.30
CA LEU A 146 6.70 -13.62 1.29
C LEU A 146 6.61 -14.30 -0.09
N GLY A 147 6.09 -13.57 -1.09
CA GLY A 147 5.86 -14.04 -2.43
C GLY A 147 4.50 -14.73 -2.62
N SER A 148 4.35 -15.46 -3.73
CA SER A 148 3.11 -16.17 -4.06
C SER A 148 2.81 -17.27 -3.05
N PHE A 149 1.58 -17.29 -2.53
CA PHE A 149 1.12 -18.33 -1.61
C PHE A 149 1.28 -19.74 -2.17
N PHE A 150 1.03 -19.92 -3.47
CA PHE A 150 1.15 -21.22 -4.13
C PHE A 150 2.58 -21.77 -4.13
N SER A 151 3.58 -20.89 -4.01
CA SER A 151 4.99 -21.24 -3.92
C SER A 151 5.53 -21.16 -2.49
N PHE A 152 4.74 -20.67 -1.54
CA PHE A 152 5.15 -20.49 -0.16
C PHE A 152 5.13 -21.82 0.60
N ARG A 153 6.22 -22.11 1.31
CA ARG A 153 6.41 -23.31 2.12
C ARG A 153 6.80 -22.88 3.54
N PRO A 154 5.83 -22.61 4.44
CA PRO A 154 6.14 -22.32 5.84
C PRO A 154 6.81 -23.54 6.48
N ARG A 155 7.76 -23.30 7.38
CA ARG A 155 8.43 -24.34 8.16
C ARG A 155 7.75 -24.54 9.49
#